data_AF-A0A2Z7B364-F1
#
_entry.id   AF-A0A2Z7B364-F1
#
_cell.length_a   1.000
_cell.length_b   1.000
_cell.length_c   1.000
_cell.angle_alpha   90.00
_cell.angle_beta   90.00
_cell.angle_gamma   90.00
#
_symmetry.space_group_name_H-M   'P 1'
#
loop_
_entity.id
_entity.type
_entity.pdbx_description
1 polymer ?
#
loop_
_entity_poly.entity_id
_entity_poly.type
_entity_poly.pdbx_seq_one_letter_code
_entity_poly.pdbx_strand_id
1 'polypeptide(L)'
;MTGVSTGGAGSSAAASPPCPSQLIPNLPDDISVQILARVPRSQHPYLSLVSKSWLSTIKSPELFRTRSLLRVSECSLYINLRVESSIHWYCEQTLQSKRALVPLAPIPQRLIGPSPSVLGPKIYIIGGSINCSPSNNVWVFDCRFNRWEMGPKMRVSREFSAAGNWGGKIYVIGGCVVDNWASSINWAEVFDPESGSWAAIPSAIEVRDKWMHASAMIGSKLYAMADRGGVVYDVGCGEWGNVPKRLDLGWRGRAAVVDNVLYCLDYLGKIQGYVVEMDVWKDLRGVEKGLPTFLCLTMVNLDGKLCVLWEGKGSGKLVDIMCAEIEVKKDSDGGLIGKILRLDVILVAPQGASIAHCLAVEL
;
A
#
# COMPACT_ATOMS: atom_id res chain seq x y z
N MET A 1 -50.08 64.01 11.80
CA MET A 1 -50.32 63.19 13.01
C MET A 1 -51.26 62.06 12.60
N THR A 2 -50.66 60.97 12.12
CA THR A 2 -50.72 59.63 12.75
C THR A 2 -52.06 58.94 12.55
N GLY A 3 -52.13 58.16 11.46
CA GLY A 3 -53.09 57.08 11.30
C GLY A 3 -52.69 55.87 12.15
N VAL A 4 -53.69 55.06 12.50
CA VAL A 4 -53.51 53.74 13.11
C VAL A 4 -54.22 52.73 12.23
N SER A 5 -53.43 51.78 11.72
CA SER A 5 -53.88 50.57 11.06
C SER A 5 -54.05 49.46 12.10
N THR A 6 -55.09 48.65 11.95
CA THR A 6 -55.14 47.25 12.44
C THR A 6 -55.83 46.47 11.32
N GLY A 7 -55.39 45.31 10.84
CA GLY A 7 -54.45 44.32 11.34
C GLY A 7 -55.01 42.98 10.87
N GLY A 8 -54.91 42.70 9.56
CA GLY A 8 -55.40 41.45 8.97
C GLY A 8 -54.39 40.32 9.22
N ALA A 9 -54.79 39.33 10.02
CA ALA A 9 -54.01 38.13 10.27
C ALA A 9 -54.00 37.24 9.01
N GLY A 10 -52.92 37.33 8.23
CA GLY A 10 -52.59 36.33 7.22
C GLY A 10 -52.00 35.08 7.88
N SER A 11 -52.69 33.95 7.75
CA SER A 11 -52.15 32.65 8.16
C SER A 11 -50.92 32.32 7.30
N SER A 12 -49.72 32.34 7.89
CA SER A 12 -48.54 31.81 7.23
C SER A 12 -48.65 30.29 7.19
N ALA A 13 -48.88 29.72 6.01
CA ALA A 13 -48.66 28.30 5.78
C ALA A 13 -47.20 27.98 6.13
N ALA A 14 -46.99 27.17 7.16
CA ALA A 14 -45.67 26.67 7.51
C ALA A 14 -45.12 25.90 6.31
N ALA A 15 -44.01 26.38 5.75
CA ALA A 15 -43.30 25.68 4.70
C ALA A 15 -42.93 24.28 5.23
N SER A 16 -43.38 23.25 4.52
CA SER A 16 -42.96 21.87 4.74
C SER A 16 -41.42 21.81 4.77
N PRO A 17 -40.82 21.01 5.67
CA PRO A 17 -39.36 20.91 5.76
C PRO A 17 -38.80 20.56 4.38
N PRO A 18 -37.66 21.15 3.95
CA PRO A 18 -37.07 20.82 2.68
C PRO A 18 -36.84 19.31 2.63
N CYS A 19 -37.42 18.66 1.62
CA CYS A 19 -37.21 17.24 1.36
C CYS A 19 -35.69 17.02 1.32
N PRO A 20 -35.12 16.02 2.03
CA PRO A 20 -33.70 15.75 1.93
C PRO A 20 -33.36 15.60 0.45
N SER A 21 -32.39 16.40 -0.01
CA SER A 21 -32.02 16.44 -1.42
C SER A 21 -31.57 15.05 -1.85
N GLN A 22 -32.40 14.35 -2.64
CA GLN A 22 -32.06 13.05 -3.21
C GLN A 22 -30.78 13.17 -4.05
N LEU A 23 -29.92 12.16 -3.97
CA LEU A 23 -28.67 12.14 -4.74
C LEU A 23 -28.94 12.17 -6.24
N ILE A 24 -29.80 11.28 -6.72
CA ILE A 24 -30.25 11.25 -8.11
C ILE A 24 -31.78 11.41 -8.11
N PRO A 25 -32.34 12.40 -8.84
CA PRO A 25 -33.78 12.60 -8.87
C PRO A 25 -34.54 11.32 -9.25
N ASN A 26 -35.58 11.00 -8.47
CA ASN A 26 -36.44 9.81 -8.63
C ASN A 26 -35.76 8.47 -8.34
N LEU A 27 -34.57 8.44 -7.73
CA LEU A 27 -33.95 7.21 -7.25
C LEU A 27 -33.79 7.24 -5.72
N PRO A 28 -33.97 6.09 -5.06
CA PRO A 28 -33.48 5.90 -3.70
C PRO A 28 -31.96 6.16 -3.60
N ASP A 29 -31.52 6.71 -2.46
CA ASP A 29 -30.11 7.08 -2.25
C ASP A 29 -29.18 5.87 -2.23
N ASP A 30 -29.63 4.71 -1.74
CA ASP A 30 -28.88 3.45 -1.76
C ASP A 30 -28.58 2.97 -3.20
N ILE A 31 -29.57 3.07 -4.10
CA ILE A 31 -29.39 2.80 -5.52
C ILE A 31 -28.47 3.86 -6.15
N SER A 32 -28.62 5.12 -5.76
CA SER A 32 -27.78 6.21 -6.25
C SER A 32 -26.30 6.00 -5.89
N VAL A 33 -26.01 5.61 -4.64
CA VAL A 33 -24.65 5.28 -4.19
C VAL A 33 -24.10 4.08 -4.97
N GLN A 34 -24.91 3.07 -5.22
CA GLN A 34 -24.52 1.91 -6.04
C GLN A 34 -24.19 2.28 -7.50
N ILE A 35 -24.92 3.23 -8.08
CA ILE A 35 -24.62 3.75 -9.43
C ILE A 35 -23.29 4.49 -9.41
N LEU A 36 -23.12 5.44 -8.47
CA LEU A 36 -21.88 6.21 -8.33
C LEU A 36 -20.67 5.31 -8.04
N ALA A 37 -20.85 4.26 -7.25
CA ALA A 37 -19.79 3.30 -6.90
C ALA A 37 -19.21 2.59 -8.12
N ARG A 38 -20.03 2.35 -9.16
CA ARG A 38 -19.60 1.66 -10.39
C ARG A 38 -18.83 2.57 -11.35
N VAL A 39 -18.86 3.88 -11.13
CA VAL A 39 -18.09 4.82 -11.95
C VAL A 39 -16.60 4.71 -11.57
N PRO A 40 -15.68 4.59 -12.54
CA PRO A 40 -14.24 4.52 -12.28
C PRO A 40 -13.74 5.68 -11.42
N ARG A 41 -12.80 5.43 -10.51
CA ARG A 41 -12.25 6.47 -9.59
C ARG A 41 -11.64 7.64 -10.32
N SER A 42 -11.09 7.43 -11.52
CA SER A 42 -10.56 8.48 -12.39
C SER A 42 -11.60 9.56 -12.71
N GLN A 43 -12.89 9.23 -12.68
CA GLN A 43 -13.99 10.16 -12.97
C GLN A 43 -14.57 10.83 -11.70
N HIS A 44 -14.23 10.34 -10.50
CA HIS A 44 -14.75 10.87 -9.24
C HIS A 44 -14.48 12.37 -9.03
N PRO A 45 -13.34 12.94 -9.48
CA PRO A 45 -13.14 14.40 -9.44
C PRO A 45 -14.22 15.17 -10.23
N TYR A 46 -14.67 14.65 -11.38
CA TYR A 46 -15.73 15.29 -12.17
C TYR A 46 -17.10 15.10 -11.54
N LEU A 47 -17.40 13.89 -11.03
CA LEU A 47 -18.65 13.63 -10.32
C LEU A 47 -18.78 14.52 -9.07
N SER A 48 -17.67 14.82 -8.39
CA SER A 48 -17.62 15.69 -7.22
C SER A 48 -18.03 17.15 -7.52
N LEU A 49 -18.04 17.56 -8.79
CA LEU A 49 -18.43 18.92 -9.20
C LEU A 49 -19.93 19.06 -9.47
N VAL A 50 -20.69 17.94 -9.51
CA VAL A 50 -22.12 17.96 -9.86
C VAL A 50 -22.96 18.65 -8.77
N SER A 51 -22.73 18.33 -7.50
CA SER A 51 -23.42 18.94 -6.36
C SER A 51 -22.66 18.74 -5.05
N LYS A 52 -23.01 19.52 -4.01
CA LYS A 52 -22.47 19.32 -2.66
C LYS A 52 -22.81 17.94 -2.09
N SER A 53 -23.98 17.39 -2.43
CA SER A 53 -24.41 16.06 -2.00
C SER A 53 -23.53 14.98 -2.64
N TRP A 54 -23.30 15.05 -3.95
CA TRP A 54 -22.41 14.13 -4.65
C TRP A 54 -20.97 14.22 -4.15
N LEU A 55 -20.45 15.44 -3.95
CA LEU A 55 -19.14 15.64 -3.35
C LEU A 55 -19.02 14.94 -1.99
N SER A 56 -20.03 15.10 -1.13
CA SER A 56 -20.08 14.46 0.19
C SER A 56 -20.11 12.94 0.06
N THR A 57 -20.95 12.39 -0.82
CA THR A 57 -21.07 10.95 -1.06
C THR A 57 -19.80 10.35 -1.66
N ILE A 58 -19.13 11.04 -2.60
CA ILE A 58 -17.88 10.57 -3.20
C ILE A 58 -16.74 10.51 -2.20
N LYS A 59 -16.75 11.43 -1.24
CA LYS A 59 -15.82 11.40 -0.10
C LYS A 59 -16.29 10.47 1.02
N SER A 60 -17.50 9.92 0.98
CA SER A 60 -18.04 9.15 2.10
C SER A 60 -17.41 7.76 2.21
N PRO A 61 -17.13 7.25 3.44
CA PRO A 61 -16.74 5.85 3.65
C PRO A 61 -17.73 4.84 3.07
N GLU A 62 -19.01 5.19 3.01
CA GLU A 62 -20.11 4.37 2.50
C GLU A 62 -19.91 4.02 1.02
N LEU A 63 -19.43 4.97 0.20
CA LEU A 63 -19.16 4.71 -1.21
C LEU A 63 -18.05 3.66 -1.37
N PHE A 64 -16.96 3.77 -0.60
CA PHE A 64 -15.86 2.82 -0.65
C PHE A 64 -16.26 1.42 -0.18
N ARG A 65 -17.08 1.35 0.88
CA ARG A 65 -17.67 0.07 1.33
C ARG A 65 -18.53 -0.53 0.22
N THR A 66 -19.35 0.28 -0.44
CA THR A 66 -20.20 -0.17 -1.56
C THR A 66 -19.37 -0.68 -2.73
N ARG A 67 -18.28 0.01 -3.10
CA ARG A 67 -17.35 -0.44 -4.15
C ARG A 67 -16.74 -1.79 -3.86
N SER A 68 -16.26 -1.99 -2.63
CA SER A 68 -15.70 -3.26 -2.16
C SER A 68 -16.74 -4.39 -2.21
N LEU A 69 -17.96 -4.15 -1.73
CA LEU A 69 -19.06 -5.12 -1.80
C LEU A 69 -19.45 -5.49 -3.23
N LEU A 70 -19.39 -4.52 -4.15
CA LEU A 70 -19.68 -4.71 -5.57
C LEU A 70 -18.50 -5.32 -6.35
N ARG A 71 -17.33 -5.49 -5.73
CA ARG A 71 -16.09 -5.98 -6.37
C ARG A 71 -15.68 -5.13 -7.58
N VAL A 72 -15.85 -3.81 -7.45
CA VAL A 72 -15.44 -2.81 -8.45
C VAL A 72 -14.31 -1.92 -7.94
N SER A 73 -13.61 -2.35 -6.88
CA SER A 73 -12.44 -1.65 -6.40
C SER A 73 -11.34 -1.66 -7.46
N GLU A 74 -10.55 -0.59 -7.50
CA GLU A 74 -9.45 -0.45 -8.44
C GLU A 74 -8.14 -0.39 -7.65
N CYS A 75 -7.14 -1.18 -8.06
CA CYS A 75 -5.81 -1.06 -7.48
C CYS A 75 -5.09 0.16 -8.06
N SER A 76 -4.52 0.98 -7.19
CA SER A 76 -3.73 2.15 -7.54
C SER A 76 -2.31 2.03 -7.00
N LEU A 77 -1.35 2.44 -7.82
CA LEU A 77 0.06 2.44 -7.47
C LEU A 77 0.41 3.64 -6.58
N TYR A 78 1.13 3.40 -5.50
CA TYR A 78 1.69 4.42 -4.62
C TYR A 78 3.20 4.22 -4.54
N ILE A 79 3.95 5.31 -4.70
CA ILE A 79 5.41 5.24 -4.59
C ILE A 79 5.94 6.28 -3.62
N ASN A 80 7.09 5.94 -3.07
CA ASN A 80 7.87 6.82 -2.24
C ASN A 80 9.24 7.07 -2.88
N LEU A 81 9.54 8.33 -3.15
CA LEU A 81 10.83 8.75 -3.69
C LEU A 81 11.65 9.46 -2.62
N ARG A 82 12.90 9.02 -2.49
CA ARG A 82 13.93 9.74 -1.76
C ARG A 82 14.64 10.68 -2.72
N VAL A 83 14.59 11.97 -2.44
CA VAL A 83 15.33 13.01 -3.15
C VAL A 83 16.22 13.68 -2.12
N GLU A 84 17.54 13.51 -2.25
CA GLU A 84 18.52 13.89 -1.24
C GLU A 84 18.18 13.29 0.14
N SER A 85 17.84 14.15 1.11
CA SER A 85 17.41 13.77 2.45
C SER A 85 15.88 13.68 2.61
N SER A 86 15.11 14.17 1.64
CA SER A 86 13.66 14.30 1.74
C SER A 86 12.94 13.12 1.11
N ILE A 87 11.75 12.84 1.64
CA ILE A 87 10.91 11.73 1.22
C ILE A 87 9.60 12.29 0.67
N HIS A 88 9.25 11.92 -0.56
CA HIS A 88 8.08 12.42 -1.27
C HIS A 88 7.19 11.25 -1.70
N TRP A 89 5.91 11.33 -1.36
CA TRP A 89 4.92 10.33 -1.74
C TRP A 89 4.18 10.75 -3.01
N TYR A 90 3.88 9.78 -3.86
CA TYR A 90 3.09 9.96 -5.06
C TYR A 90 2.04 8.87 -5.18
N CYS A 91 0.89 9.20 -5.75
CA CYS A 91 -0.10 8.21 -6.18
C CYS A 91 -0.29 8.25 -7.69
N GLU A 92 -0.65 7.11 -8.25
CA GLU A 92 -1.03 7.00 -9.64
C GLU A 92 -2.43 7.57 -9.86
N GLN A 93 -2.52 8.41 -10.89
CA GLN A 93 -3.77 8.92 -11.42
C GLN A 93 -3.80 8.69 -12.92
N THR A 94 -4.97 8.25 -13.43
CA THR A 94 -5.20 8.18 -14.87
C THR A 94 -5.80 9.49 -15.35
N LEU A 95 -5.01 10.26 -16.10
CA LEU A 95 -5.40 11.54 -16.69
C LEU A 95 -5.39 11.40 -18.22
N GLN A 96 -6.53 11.62 -18.88
CA GLN A 96 -6.64 11.56 -20.36
C GLN A 96 -6.03 10.27 -20.96
N SER A 97 -6.33 9.12 -20.33
CA SER A 97 -5.81 7.81 -20.73
C SER A 97 -4.30 7.60 -20.57
N LYS A 98 -3.57 8.52 -19.91
CA LYS A 98 -2.18 8.33 -19.48
C LYS A 98 -2.11 8.23 -17.96
N ARG A 99 -1.31 7.28 -17.47
CA ARG A 99 -0.97 7.22 -16.05
C ARG A 99 0.14 8.22 -15.76
N ALA A 100 -0.05 9.00 -14.72
CA ALA A 100 0.96 9.87 -14.17
C ALA A 100 0.92 9.76 -12.65
N LEU A 101 2.09 9.90 -12.05
CA LEU A 101 2.19 10.01 -10.61
C LEU A 101 1.99 11.46 -10.18
N VAL A 102 1.05 11.69 -9.26
CA VAL A 102 0.78 13.00 -8.66
C VAL A 102 1.28 13.05 -7.23
N PRO A 103 1.89 14.16 -6.78
CA PRO A 103 2.42 14.28 -5.44
C PRO A 103 1.29 14.25 -4.39
N LEU A 104 1.56 13.59 -3.27
CA LEU A 104 0.70 13.52 -2.10
C LEU A 104 1.16 14.50 -1.02
N ALA A 105 0.30 14.72 -0.02
CA ALA A 105 0.69 15.47 1.17
C ALA A 105 1.94 14.83 1.81
N PRO A 106 2.98 15.61 2.14
CA PRO A 106 4.17 15.07 2.77
C PRO A 106 3.80 14.47 4.13
N ILE A 107 4.48 13.38 4.49
CA ILE A 107 4.39 12.86 5.84
C ILE A 107 4.91 13.94 6.82
N PRO A 108 4.22 14.23 7.94
CA PRO A 108 4.63 15.32 8.83
C PRO A 108 6.00 15.12 9.49
N GLN A 109 6.57 13.91 9.41
CA GLN A 109 7.81 13.55 10.07
C GLN A 109 8.70 12.70 9.17
N ARG A 110 9.99 13.05 9.09
CA ARG A 110 11.00 12.25 8.40
C ARG A 110 11.30 10.98 9.20
N LEU A 111 11.24 9.83 8.52
CA LEU A 111 11.48 8.51 9.09
C LEU A 111 12.55 7.79 8.27
N ILE A 112 13.48 7.11 8.93
CA ILE A 112 14.47 6.22 8.31
C ILE A 112 14.10 4.77 8.63
N GLY A 113 14.14 3.90 7.63
CA GLY A 113 13.77 2.50 7.79
C GLY A 113 12.37 2.23 8.35
N PRO A 114 11.31 3.00 7.99
CA PRO A 114 9.97 2.60 8.38
C PRO A 114 9.54 1.35 7.59
N SER A 115 8.59 0.60 8.13
CA SER A 115 8.01 -0.57 7.47
C SER A 115 6.62 -0.22 6.95
N PRO A 116 6.43 0.02 5.65
CA PRO A 116 5.11 0.28 5.11
C PRO A 116 4.28 -1.02 5.05
N SER A 117 2.99 -0.91 5.34
CA SER A 117 2.00 -1.97 5.12
C SER A 117 0.71 -1.36 4.60
N VAL A 118 0.02 -2.05 3.70
CA VAL A 118 -1.28 -1.64 3.16
C VAL A 118 -2.36 -2.49 3.81
N LEU A 119 -3.44 -1.87 4.25
CA LEU A 119 -4.63 -2.59 4.71
C LEU A 119 -5.88 -1.84 4.28
N GLY A 120 -6.64 -2.47 3.36
CA GLY A 120 -7.77 -1.82 2.69
C GLY A 120 -7.33 -0.51 2.03
N PRO A 121 -8.05 0.61 2.25
CA PRO A 121 -7.74 1.89 1.61
C PRO A 121 -6.69 2.72 2.38
N LYS A 122 -5.95 2.12 3.32
CA LYS A 122 -5.01 2.82 4.20
C LYS A 122 -3.59 2.29 4.05
N ILE A 123 -2.64 3.21 4.04
CA ILE A 123 -1.20 2.91 4.11
C ILE A 123 -0.73 3.20 5.53
N TYR A 124 -0.09 2.22 6.16
CA TYR A 124 0.48 2.30 7.50
C TYR A 124 1.99 2.38 7.38
N ILE A 125 2.58 3.46 7.87
CA ILE A 125 4.02 3.67 7.98
C ILE A 125 4.41 3.40 9.42
N ILE A 126 5.03 2.25 9.64
CA ILE A 126 5.21 1.67 10.96
C ILE A 126 6.64 1.90 11.43
N GLY A 127 6.80 2.57 12.57
CA GLY A 127 8.08 2.82 13.21
C GLY A 127 9.04 3.65 12.33
N GLY A 128 10.29 3.20 12.28
CA GLY A 128 11.41 3.93 11.70
C GLY A 128 12.10 4.82 12.73
N SER A 129 13.27 5.32 12.37
CA SER A 129 14.07 6.20 13.22
C SER A 129 13.72 7.67 13.00
N ILE A 130 13.50 8.38 14.10
CA ILE A 130 13.36 9.83 14.16
C ILE A 130 14.62 10.35 14.86
N ASN A 131 15.40 11.21 14.20
CA ASN A 131 16.66 11.73 14.75
C ASN A 131 17.58 10.61 15.28
N CYS A 132 17.76 9.55 14.48
CA CYS A 132 18.54 8.35 14.82
C CYS A 132 18.03 7.54 16.03
N SER A 133 16.81 7.81 16.50
CA SER A 133 16.16 7.06 17.57
C SER A 133 14.97 6.29 17.02
N PRO A 134 14.89 4.96 17.22
CA PRO A 134 13.74 4.15 16.82
C PRO A 134 12.44 4.68 17.42
N SER A 135 11.36 4.59 16.66
CA SER A 135 10.05 5.10 17.07
C SER A 135 9.01 4.00 17.16
N ASN A 136 8.06 4.16 18.08
CA ASN A 136 6.85 3.35 18.15
C ASN A 136 5.65 4.02 17.46
N ASN A 137 5.87 5.16 16.81
CA ASN A 137 4.82 5.88 16.10
C ASN A 137 4.38 5.10 14.85
N VAL A 138 3.09 5.24 14.53
CA VAL A 138 2.48 4.70 13.32
C VAL A 138 1.77 5.85 12.62
N TRP A 139 2.21 6.18 11.41
CA TRP A 139 1.51 7.16 10.58
C TRP A 139 0.58 6.42 9.62
N VAL A 140 -0.67 6.86 9.55
CA VAL A 140 -1.69 6.25 8.72
C VAL A 140 -2.09 7.26 7.66
N PHE A 141 -1.98 6.87 6.39
CA PHE A 141 -2.45 7.67 5.28
C PHE A 141 -3.74 7.05 4.73
N ASP A 142 -4.83 7.81 4.78
CA ASP A 142 -6.09 7.41 4.19
C ASP A 142 -6.16 7.86 2.72
N CYS A 143 -6.02 6.89 1.81
CA CYS A 143 -6.00 7.11 0.36
C CYS A 143 -7.34 7.61 -0.20
N ARG A 144 -8.43 7.52 0.57
CA ARG A 144 -9.75 8.04 0.18
C ARG A 144 -9.80 9.55 0.33
N PHE A 145 -9.19 10.04 1.40
CA PHE A 145 -9.27 11.44 1.82
C PHE A 145 -8.00 12.23 1.53
N ASN A 146 -6.90 11.56 1.17
CA ASN A 146 -5.57 12.16 1.00
C ASN A 146 -5.11 12.88 2.28
N ARG A 147 -5.19 12.18 3.42
CA ARG A 147 -4.86 12.76 4.74
C ARG A 147 -4.02 11.79 5.56
N TRP A 148 -3.02 12.36 6.24
CA TRP A 148 -2.25 11.68 7.27
C TRP A 148 -2.92 11.83 8.62
N GLU A 149 -2.95 10.75 9.39
CA GLU A 149 -3.36 10.72 10.79
C GLU A 149 -2.35 9.92 11.60
N MET A 150 -2.27 10.23 12.89
CA MET A 150 -1.51 9.40 13.84
C MET A 150 -2.35 8.19 14.20
N GLY A 151 -1.81 7.00 13.97
CA GLY A 151 -2.41 5.74 14.39
C GLY A 151 -2.04 5.37 15.84
N PRO A 152 -2.63 4.28 16.35
CA PRO A 152 -2.24 3.69 17.63
C PRO A 152 -0.75 3.34 17.65
N LYS A 153 -0.05 3.77 18.70
CA LYS A 153 1.38 3.51 18.86
C LYS A 153 1.63 2.03 19.17
N MET A 154 2.75 1.52 18.65
CA MET A 154 3.25 0.19 19.00
C MET A 154 3.69 0.14 20.46
N ARG A 155 3.79 -1.07 21.02
CA ARG A 155 4.27 -1.29 22.39
C ARG A 155 5.78 -1.08 22.51
N VAL A 156 6.51 -1.28 21.41
CA VAL A 156 7.97 -1.10 21.34
C VAL A 156 8.36 -0.24 20.15
N SER A 157 9.41 0.55 20.32
CA SER A 157 10.01 1.34 19.25
C SER A 157 10.78 0.46 18.26
N ARG A 158 10.57 0.68 16.97
CA ARG A 158 11.13 -0.14 15.90
C ARG A 158 11.73 0.68 14.77
N GLU A 159 12.74 0.12 14.11
CA GLU A 159 13.29 0.56 12.82
C GLU A 159 13.72 -0.68 12.03
N PHE A 160 13.60 -0.65 10.70
CA PHE A 160 13.92 -1.79 9.83
C PHE A 160 13.23 -3.11 10.26
N SER A 161 11.93 -3.03 10.57
CA SER A 161 11.10 -4.21 10.85
C SER A 161 10.58 -4.85 9.57
N ALA A 162 10.18 -6.12 9.66
CA ALA A 162 9.36 -6.77 8.64
C ALA A 162 7.89 -6.46 8.92
N ALA A 163 7.11 -6.20 7.88
CA ALA A 163 5.67 -5.97 8.00
C ALA A 163 4.90 -6.71 6.90
N GLY A 164 3.70 -7.16 7.24
CA GLY A 164 2.77 -7.80 6.33
C GLY A 164 1.34 -7.71 6.84
N ASN A 165 0.36 -7.84 5.95
CA ASN A 165 -1.05 -7.87 6.33
C ASN A 165 -1.68 -9.21 5.93
N TRP A 166 -2.56 -9.73 6.79
CA TRP A 166 -3.36 -10.92 6.51
C TRP A 166 -4.59 -10.95 7.40
N GLY A 167 -5.72 -11.42 6.87
CA GLY A 167 -6.96 -11.55 7.64
C GLY A 167 -7.43 -10.25 8.29
N GLY A 168 -7.25 -9.09 7.64
CA GLY A 168 -7.70 -7.81 8.17
C GLY A 168 -6.79 -7.19 9.25
N LYS A 169 -5.63 -7.81 9.55
CA LYS A 169 -4.70 -7.34 10.58
C LYS A 169 -3.30 -7.11 10.00
N ILE A 170 -2.48 -6.32 10.68
CA ILE A 170 -1.10 -6.04 10.29
C ILE A 170 -0.15 -6.69 11.29
N TYR A 171 0.82 -7.44 10.80
CA TYR A 171 1.83 -8.14 11.59
C TYR A 171 3.18 -7.48 11.38
N VAL A 172 3.91 -7.27 12.46
CA VAL A 172 5.21 -6.62 12.47
C VAL A 172 6.20 -7.46 13.26
N ILE A 173 7.37 -7.72 12.67
CA ILE A 173 8.38 -8.63 13.23
C ILE A 173 9.74 -7.92 13.23
N GLY A 174 10.47 -8.00 14.36
CA GLY A 174 11.82 -7.46 14.47
C GLY A 174 11.88 -5.93 14.53
N GLY A 175 13.06 -5.38 14.25
CA GLY A 175 13.33 -3.94 14.25
C GLY A 175 13.43 -3.29 15.63
N CYS A 176 13.31 -4.06 16.72
CA CYS A 176 13.22 -3.51 18.07
C CYS A 176 14.59 -3.07 18.59
N VAL A 177 14.62 -1.91 19.25
CA VAL A 177 15.76 -1.50 20.09
C VAL A 177 15.31 -1.53 21.54
N VAL A 178 15.79 -2.54 22.26
CA VAL A 178 15.66 -2.65 23.71
C VAL A 178 17.04 -3.03 24.23
N ASP A 179 17.40 -2.54 25.42
CA ASP A 179 18.69 -2.82 26.08
C ASP A 179 19.00 -4.33 26.17
N ASN A 180 17.98 -5.19 26.10
CA ASN A 180 18.07 -6.61 25.74
C ASN A 180 17.01 -7.01 24.70
N TRP A 181 17.29 -6.80 23.41
CA TRP A 181 16.41 -7.17 22.27
C TRP A 181 15.94 -8.65 22.32
N ALA A 182 16.75 -9.53 22.91
CA ALA A 182 16.45 -10.95 23.10
C ALA A 182 15.40 -11.22 24.19
N SER A 183 15.08 -10.27 25.08
CA SER A 183 14.19 -10.49 26.23
C SER A 183 12.78 -9.88 26.08
N SER A 184 12.57 -9.00 25.09
CA SER A 184 11.26 -8.37 24.90
C SER A 184 10.25 -9.35 24.34
N ILE A 185 9.20 -9.66 25.10
CA ILE A 185 8.03 -10.43 24.65
C ILE A 185 7.28 -9.76 23.48
N ASN A 186 7.57 -8.48 23.21
CA ASN A 186 7.00 -7.71 22.13
C ASN A 186 7.91 -7.68 20.91
N TRP A 187 8.75 -8.69 20.66
CA TRP A 187 9.61 -8.71 19.47
C TRP A 187 8.79 -8.79 18.16
N ALA A 188 7.61 -9.40 18.22
CA ALA A 188 6.61 -9.34 17.17
C ALA A 188 5.28 -8.83 17.74
N GLU A 189 4.55 -8.06 16.95
CA GLU A 189 3.26 -7.48 17.32
C GLU A 189 2.26 -7.60 16.17
N VAL A 190 0.98 -7.71 16.53
CA VAL A 190 -0.15 -7.62 15.60
C VAL A 190 -0.97 -6.39 15.92
N PHE A 191 -1.30 -5.60 14.90
CA PHE A 191 -2.27 -4.53 14.97
C PHE A 191 -3.62 -5.02 14.49
N ASP A 192 -4.62 -4.78 15.34
CA ASP A 192 -6.01 -4.99 15.02
C ASP A 192 -6.74 -3.66 14.83
N PRO A 193 -7.12 -3.30 13.58
CA PRO A 193 -7.84 -2.06 13.32
C PRO A 193 -9.23 -2.00 13.96
N GLU A 194 -9.86 -3.15 14.24
CA GLU A 194 -11.20 -3.18 14.85
C GLU A 194 -11.15 -2.72 16.31
N SER A 195 -10.15 -3.20 17.07
CA SER A 195 -9.93 -2.74 18.44
C SER A 195 -9.06 -1.49 18.54
N GLY A 196 -8.40 -1.10 17.44
CA GLY A 196 -7.44 0.00 17.41
C GLY A 196 -6.23 -0.23 18.31
N SER A 197 -5.84 -1.49 18.53
CA SER A 197 -4.80 -1.84 19.50
C SER A 197 -3.75 -2.80 18.93
N TRP A 198 -2.54 -2.71 19.51
CA TRP A 198 -1.45 -3.63 19.24
C TRP A 198 -1.42 -4.73 20.31
N ALA A 199 -1.15 -5.97 19.92
CA ALA A 199 -0.95 -7.10 20.82
C ALA A 199 0.38 -7.80 20.52
N ALA A 200 1.01 -8.36 21.55
CA ALA A 200 2.25 -9.10 21.40
C ALA A 200 1.99 -10.46 20.73
N ILE A 201 2.90 -10.87 19.84
CA ILE A 201 2.94 -12.22 19.29
C ILE A 201 4.07 -12.97 20.00
N PRO A 202 3.76 -14.01 20.79
CA PRO A 202 4.78 -14.81 21.46
C PRO A 202 5.78 -15.38 20.44
N SER A 203 7.08 -15.22 20.70
CA SER A 203 8.15 -15.79 19.89
C SER A 203 9.25 -16.36 20.80
N ALA A 204 9.94 -17.41 20.35
CA ALA A 204 11.12 -17.93 21.04
C ALA A 204 12.27 -16.90 20.98
N ILE A 205 13.23 -16.95 21.91
CA ILE A 205 14.35 -15.99 21.93
C ILE A 205 15.30 -16.24 20.76
N GLU A 206 15.56 -17.51 20.46
CA GLU A 206 16.44 -18.01 19.41
C GLU A 206 16.07 -17.58 17.98
N VAL A 207 14.80 -17.24 17.71
CA VAL A 207 14.37 -16.75 16.38
C VAL A 207 14.46 -15.23 16.25
N ARG A 208 14.81 -14.52 17.32
CA ARG A 208 14.79 -13.06 17.32
C ARG A 208 16.03 -12.51 16.61
N ASP A 209 15.82 -11.52 15.75
CA ASP A 209 16.89 -10.71 15.17
C ASP A 209 16.55 -9.22 15.23
N LYS A 210 17.58 -8.38 15.21
CA LYS A 210 17.45 -6.94 15.38
C LYS A 210 16.82 -6.29 14.16
N TRP A 211 17.37 -6.52 12.97
CA TRP A 211 16.94 -5.85 11.74
C TRP A 211 16.47 -6.85 10.70
N MET A 212 15.43 -6.44 9.97
CA MET A 212 14.88 -7.19 8.85
C MET A 212 15.17 -6.41 7.57
N HIS A 213 15.86 -7.04 6.62
CA HIS A 213 16.22 -6.41 5.36
C HIS A 213 15.22 -6.69 4.23
N ALA A 214 14.31 -7.66 4.41
CA ALA A 214 13.21 -7.92 3.49
C ALA A 214 12.01 -8.58 4.21
N SER A 215 10.81 -8.39 3.66
CA SER A 215 9.62 -9.12 4.11
C SER A 215 8.62 -9.33 2.99
N ALA A 216 7.84 -10.39 3.09
CA ALA A 216 6.77 -10.71 2.13
C ALA A 216 5.72 -11.62 2.79
N MET A 217 4.45 -11.38 2.43
CA MET A 217 3.35 -12.29 2.74
C MET A 217 3.16 -13.27 1.59
N ILE A 218 3.25 -14.58 1.86
CA ILE A 218 2.89 -15.62 0.90
C ILE A 218 1.85 -16.53 1.57
N GLY A 219 0.62 -16.53 1.08
CA GLY A 219 -0.51 -17.14 1.79
C GLY A 219 -0.68 -16.54 3.19
N SER A 220 -0.78 -17.39 4.23
CA SER A 220 -0.84 -16.98 5.64
C SER A 220 0.53 -16.75 6.28
N LYS A 221 1.63 -16.97 5.55
CA LYS A 221 2.99 -16.94 6.10
C LYS A 221 3.66 -15.58 5.84
N LEU A 222 4.09 -14.93 6.93
CA LEU A 222 4.96 -13.75 6.88
C LEU A 222 6.41 -14.20 6.92
N TYR A 223 7.11 -14.01 5.81
CA TYR A 223 8.55 -14.23 5.73
C TYR A 223 9.27 -12.93 6.08
N ALA A 224 10.24 -13.00 6.98
CA ALA A 224 11.06 -11.88 7.42
C ALA A 224 12.53 -12.28 7.34
N MET A 225 13.29 -11.58 6.50
CA MET A 225 14.70 -11.90 6.23
C MET A 225 15.63 -11.08 7.12
N ALA A 226 16.55 -11.75 7.79
CA ALA A 226 17.57 -11.16 8.66
C ALA A 226 18.96 -11.72 8.32
N ASP A 227 20.02 -11.09 8.84
CA ASP A 227 21.40 -11.43 8.50
C ASP A 227 21.82 -12.80 9.05
N ARG A 228 21.19 -13.28 10.13
CA ARG A 228 21.45 -14.61 10.73
C ARG A 228 20.46 -15.68 10.26
N GLY A 229 19.81 -15.46 9.13
CA GLY A 229 18.82 -16.33 8.54
C GLY A 229 17.40 -15.80 8.74
N GLY A 230 16.56 -15.98 7.73
CA GLY A 230 15.17 -15.55 7.79
C GLY A 230 14.29 -16.39 8.73
N VAL A 231 13.25 -15.75 9.26
CA VAL A 231 12.16 -16.40 10.01
C VAL A 231 10.86 -16.36 9.23
N VAL A 232 10.00 -17.34 9.48
CA VAL A 232 8.64 -17.35 8.95
C VAL A 232 7.65 -17.49 10.11
N TYR A 233 6.62 -16.65 10.11
CA TYR A 233 5.50 -16.76 11.04
C TYR A 233 4.25 -17.12 10.24
N ASP A 234 3.65 -18.27 10.53
CA ASP A 234 2.37 -18.66 9.95
C ASP A 234 1.23 -18.09 10.78
N VAL A 235 0.58 -17.06 10.24
CA VAL A 235 -0.51 -16.36 10.91
C VAL A 235 -1.74 -17.27 11.08
N GLY A 236 -1.91 -18.28 10.23
CA GLY A 236 -3.08 -19.17 10.24
C GLY A 236 -3.09 -20.11 11.44
N CYS A 237 -1.93 -20.62 11.86
CA CYS A 237 -1.79 -21.52 13.01
C CYS A 237 -1.01 -20.92 14.20
N GLY A 238 -0.38 -19.76 14.02
CA GLY A 238 0.41 -19.11 15.06
C GLY A 238 1.78 -19.72 15.30
N GLU A 239 2.35 -20.42 14.31
CA GLU A 239 3.61 -21.12 14.44
C GLU A 239 4.79 -20.35 13.83
N TRP A 240 5.96 -20.48 14.48
CA TRP A 240 7.22 -19.96 13.99
C TRP A 240 8.03 -21.06 13.31
N GLY A 241 8.73 -20.69 12.24
CA GLY A 241 9.68 -21.55 11.55
C GLY A 241 10.86 -20.75 11.01
N ASN A 242 11.80 -21.46 10.39
CA ASN A 242 12.90 -20.85 9.67
C ASN A 242 12.57 -20.77 8.18
N VAL A 243 13.08 -19.72 7.52
CA VAL A 243 13.00 -19.61 6.08
C VAL A 243 13.78 -20.77 5.43
N PRO A 244 13.23 -21.44 4.39
CA PRO A 244 13.95 -22.49 3.68
C PRO A 244 15.30 -21.98 3.16
N LYS A 245 16.36 -22.79 3.31
CA LYS A 245 17.73 -22.39 2.92
C LYS A 245 17.83 -21.89 1.48
N ARG A 246 17.07 -22.48 0.55
CA ARG A 246 17.05 -22.05 -0.86
C ARG A 246 16.46 -20.66 -1.02
N LEU A 247 15.37 -20.36 -0.32
CA LEU A 247 14.78 -19.02 -0.29
C LEU A 247 15.76 -18.01 0.33
N ASP A 248 16.38 -18.38 1.46
CA ASP A 248 17.33 -17.52 2.19
C ASP A 248 18.56 -17.14 1.36
N LEU A 249 19.13 -18.08 0.61
CA LEU A 249 20.29 -17.82 -0.24
C LEU A 249 19.94 -16.99 -1.49
N GLY A 250 18.73 -17.19 -2.03
CA GLY A 250 18.30 -16.63 -3.32
C GLY A 250 17.55 -15.29 -3.23
N TRP A 251 16.87 -15.00 -2.13
CA TRP A 251 16.09 -13.78 -2.00
C TRP A 251 16.99 -12.59 -1.67
N ARG A 252 17.08 -11.66 -2.62
CA ARG A 252 17.85 -10.43 -2.47
C ARG A 252 16.95 -9.21 -2.59
N GLY A 253 16.90 -8.43 -1.52
CA GLY A 253 16.26 -7.12 -1.50
C GLY A 253 14.75 -7.15 -1.72
N ARG A 254 14.27 -6.26 -2.59
CA ARG A 254 12.85 -6.00 -2.79
C ARG A 254 12.19 -7.11 -3.61
N ALA A 255 11.01 -7.53 -3.16
CA ALA A 255 10.25 -8.60 -3.79
C ALA A 255 8.76 -8.26 -3.83
N ALA A 256 8.05 -8.94 -4.72
CA ALA A 256 6.60 -8.91 -4.80
C ALA A 256 6.05 -10.34 -4.91
N VAL A 257 4.87 -10.57 -4.35
CA VAL A 257 4.23 -11.89 -4.39
C VAL A 257 3.01 -11.81 -5.28
N VAL A 258 3.00 -12.61 -6.34
CA VAL A 258 1.87 -12.74 -7.28
C VAL A 258 1.54 -14.23 -7.37
N ASP A 259 0.28 -14.59 -7.15
CA ASP A 259 -0.21 -15.98 -7.21
C ASP A 259 0.67 -17.00 -6.43
N ASN A 260 1.01 -16.64 -5.19
CA ASN A 260 1.87 -17.40 -4.28
C ASN A 260 3.30 -17.67 -4.78
N VAL A 261 3.77 -16.90 -5.77
CA VAL A 261 5.16 -16.91 -6.25
C VAL A 261 5.82 -15.61 -5.81
N LEU A 262 6.95 -15.71 -5.12
CA LEU A 262 7.76 -14.56 -4.72
C LEU A 262 8.73 -14.20 -5.84
N TYR A 263 8.54 -13.04 -6.44
CA TYR A 263 9.40 -12.50 -7.48
C TYR A 263 10.40 -11.51 -6.91
N CYS A 264 11.67 -11.67 -7.26
CA CYS A 264 12.74 -10.73 -6.96
C CYS A 264 13.78 -10.73 -8.08
N LEU A 265 14.80 -9.87 -7.94
CA LEU A 265 15.98 -9.93 -8.80
C LEU A 265 16.96 -11.01 -8.34
N ASP A 266 17.65 -11.61 -9.31
CA ASP A 266 18.87 -12.41 -9.08
C ASP A 266 20.14 -11.52 -9.07
N TYR A 267 21.30 -12.14 -8.91
CA TYR A 267 22.60 -11.46 -8.89
C TYR A 267 23.03 -10.89 -10.26
N LEU A 268 22.35 -11.28 -11.34
CA LEU A 268 22.58 -10.78 -12.70
C LEU A 268 21.56 -9.70 -13.10
N GLY A 269 20.63 -9.34 -12.21
CA GLY A 269 19.56 -8.39 -12.50
C GLY A 269 18.42 -8.97 -13.35
N LYS A 270 18.27 -10.31 -13.41
CA LYS A 270 17.11 -10.97 -14.01
C LYS A 270 16.02 -11.18 -12.96
N ILE A 271 14.77 -11.17 -13.43
CA ILE A 271 13.63 -11.51 -12.57
C ILE A 271 13.55 -13.04 -12.44
N GLN A 272 13.52 -13.51 -11.20
CA GLN A 272 13.26 -14.91 -10.85
C GLN A 272 12.07 -14.98 -9.90
N GLY A 273 11.36 -16.11 -9.91
CA GLY A 273 10.27 -16.41 -8.99
C GLY A 273 10.56 -17.65 -8.15
N TYR A 274 10.33 -17.55 -6.85
CA TYR A 274 10.40 -18.67 -5.92
C TYR A 274 9.00 -19.31 -5.78
N VAL A 275 8.90 -20.58 -6.18
CA VAL A 275 7.68 -21.37 -6.07
C VAL A 275 7.71 -22.11 -4.74
N VAL A 276 6.96 -21.59 -3.76
CA VAL A 276 7.00 -22.06 -2.36
C VAL A 276 6.71 -23.55 -2.23
N GLU A 277 5.68 -24.05 -2.93
CA GLU A 277 5.26 -25.46 -2.89
C GLU A 277 6.36 -26.44 -3.30
N MET A 278 7.29 -25.99 -4.16
CA MET A 278 8.35 -26.81 -4.74
C MET A 278 9.73 -26.51 -4.14
N ASP A 279 9.84 -25.51 -3.26
CA ASP A 279 11.10 -24.98 -2.74
C ASP A 279 12.16 -24.76 -3.86
N VAL A 280 11.76 -24.06 -4.92
CA VAL A 280 12.61 -23.87 -6.11
C VAL A 280 12.50 -22.47 -6.69
N TRP A 281 13.65 -21.93 -7.11
CA TRP A 281 13.74 -20.71 -7.92
C TRP A 281 13.64 -21.05 -9.40
N LYS A 282 12.88 -20.25 -10.15
CA LYS A 282 12.74 -20.36 -11.60
C LYS A 282 12.88 -18.98 -12.23
N ASP A 283 13.62 -18.89 -13.32
CA ASP A 283 13.73 -17.65 -14.10
C ASP A 283 12.38 -17.29 -14.71
N LEU A 284 12.03 -16.00 -14.68
CA LEU A 284 10.88 -15.48 -15.40
C LEU A 284 11.26 -15.22 -16.87
N ARG A 285 10.75 -16.07 -17.76
CA ARG A 285 11.06 -15.98 -19.20
C ARG A 285 10.10 -15.04 -19.92
N GLY A 286 10.53 -14.43 -21.03
CA GLY A 286 9.66 -13.65 -21.94
C GLY A 286 9.68 -12.13 -21.71
N VAL A 287 10.46 -11.65 -20.75
CA VAL A 287 10.58 -10.22 -20.39
C VAL A 287 11.96 -9.62 -20.71
N GLU A 288 12.90 -10.43 -21.20
CA GLU A 288 14.32 -10.12 -21.32
C GLU A 288 14.62 -9.01 -22.34
N LYS A 289 13.80 -8.88 -23.38
CA LYS A 289 14.00 -7.87 -24.43
C LYS A 289 13.45 -6.49 -24.04
N GLY A 290 12.57 -6.40 -23.05
CA GLY A 290 11.86 -5.15 -22.73
C GLY A 290 12.26 -4.52 -21.39
N LEU A 291 12.97 -5.25 -20.53
CA LEU A 291 13.43 -4.74 -19.24
C LEU A 291 14.94 -4.57 -19.24
N PRO A 292 15.46 -3.53 -18.56
CA PRO A 292 16.88 -3.40 -18.42
C PRO A 292 17.45 -4.43 -17.45
N THR A 293 18.67 -4.86 -17.72
CA THR A 293 19.50 -5.64 -16.79
C THR A 293 20.20 -4.69 -15.83
N PHE A 294 19.50 -4.21 -14.79
CA PHE A 294 20.09 -3.41 -13.71
C PHE A 294 19.94 -4.10 -12.36
N LEU A 295 20.77 -3.70 -11.40
CA LEU A 295 20.86 -4.25 -10.05
C LEU A 295 19.86 -3.67 -9.04
N CYS A 296 19.07 -2.66 -9.43
CA CYS A 296 18.15 -1.99 -8.50
C CYS A 296 16.81 -1.68 -9.17
N LEU A 297 15.77 -2.37 -8.71
CA LEU A 297 14.38 -2.07 -9.01
C LEU A 297 13.53 -2.36 -7.77
N THR A 298 12.28 -1.89 -7.77
CA THR A 298 11.27 -2.30 -6.81
C THR A 298 10.12 -2.97 -7.55
N MET A 299 9.40 -3.86 -6.86
CA MET A 299 8.31 -4.62 -7.44
C MET A 299 7.10 -4.54 -6.53
N VAL A 300 5.91 -4.63 -7.12
CA VAL A 300 4.66 -4.76 -6.38
C VAL A 300 3.67 -5.60 -7.17
N ASN A 301 2.80 -6.30 -6.45
CA ASN A 301 1.62 -6.91 -7.05
C ASN A 301 0.54 -5.84 -7.24
N LEU A 302 0.22 -5.53 -8.49
CA LEU A 302 -0.82 -4.60 -8.88
C LEU A 302 -1.91 -5.39 -9.61
N ASP A 303 -2.99 -5.71 -8.90
CA ASP A 303 -4.16 -6.41 -9.46
C ASP A 303 -3.80 -7.75 -10.15
N GLY A 304 -2.99 -8.58 -9.48
CA GLY A 304 -2.53 -9.87 -10.00
C GLY A 304 -1.43 -9.76 -11.07
N LYS A 305 -0.95 -8.56 -11.35
CA LYS A 305 0.19 -8.33 -12.26
C LYS A 305 1.41 -7.92 -11.47
N LEU A 306 2.58 -8.26 -12.00
CA LEU A 306 3.85 -7.81 -11.45
C LEU A 306 4.19 -6.45 -12.07
N CYS A 307 4.04 -5.33 -11.34
CA CYS A 307 4.63 -4.04 -11.78
C CYS A 307 6.05 -3.94 -11.21
N VAL A 308 6.96 -3.57 -12.10
CA VAL A 308 8.39 -3.40 -11.84
C VAL A 308 8.73 -1.95 -12.09
N LEU A 309 9.36 -1.29 -11.13
CA LEU A 309 9.72 0.12 -11.22
C LEU A 309 11.22 0.31 -11.04
N TRP A 310 11.81 1.21 -11.82
CA TRP A 310 13.23 1.53 -11.75
C TRP A 310 13.51 2.97 -12.20
N GLU A 311 14.68 3.45 -11.85
CA GLU A 311 15.23 4.72 -12.32
C GLU A 311 15.88 4.54 -13.70
N GLY A 312 15.26 5.13 -14.73
CA GLY A 312 15.72 5.13 -16.11
C GLY A 312 16.71 6.26 -16.43
N LYS A 313 17.03 6.42 -17.71
CA LYS A 313 17.85 7.55 -18.19
C LYS A 313 16.95 8.73 -18.48
N GLY A 314 17.09 9.82 -17.72
CA GLY A 314 16.43 11.09 -18.03
C GLY A 314 17.31 12.02 -18.88
N SER A 315 16.85 13.26 -19.05
CA SER A 315 17.57 14.31 -19.78
C SER A 315 18.13 15.36 -18.83
N GLY A 316 19.38 15.81 -19.08
CA GLY A 316 20.02 16.84 -18.26
C GLY A 316 20.14 16.43 -16.78
N LYS A 317 19.51 17.20 -15.89
CA LYS A 317 19.48 16.98 -14.42
C LYS A 317 18.21 16.25 -13.95
N LEU A 318 17.57 15.48 -14.83
CA LEU A 318 16.34 14.73 -14.53
C LEU A 318 16.57 13.23 -14.70
N VAL A 319 15.73 12.45 -14.02
CA VAL A 319 15.68 10.99 -14.11
C VAL A 319 14.24 10.56 -14.38
N ASP A 320 14.05 9.63 -15.30
CA ASP A 320 12.73 9.08 -15.63
C ASP A 320 12.45 7.90 -14.70
N ILE A 321 11.32 7.91 -14.03
CA ILE A 321 10.84 6.76 -13.25
C ILE A 321 9.97 5.93 -14.16
N MET A 322 10.42 4.70 -14.42
CA MET A 322 9.76 3.76 -15.32
C MET A 322 8.85 2.80 -14.52
N CYS A 323 7.72 2.36 -15.08
CA CYS A 323 7.07 1.10 -14.67
C CYS A 323 6.87 0.20 -15.89
N ALA A 324 7.07 -1.10 -15.70
CA ALA A 324 6.58 -2.14 -16.57
C ALA A 324 5.52 -2.96 -15.85
N GLU A 325 4.36 -3.13 -16.47
CA GLU A 325 3.34 -4.08 -16.01
C GLU A 325 3.53 -5.41 -16.73
N ILE A 326 3.68 -6.48 -15.95
CA ILE A 326 3.97 -7.82 -16.47
C ILE A 326 2.85 -8.75 -16.03
N GLU A 327 2.20 -9.36 -17.01
CA GLU A 327 1.36 -10.54 -16.77
C GLU A 327 2.28 -11.73 -16.53
N VAL A 328 2.17 -12.38 -15.36
CA VAL A 328 2.97 -13.56 -15.02
C VAL A 328 2.08 -14.78 -14.93
N LYS A 329 2.53 -15.91 -15.48
CA LYS A 329 1.80 -17.19 -15.49
C LYS A 329 2.75 -18.36 -15.30
N LYS A 330 2.22 -19.46 -14.77
CA LYS A 330 2.88 -20.77 -14.78
C LYS A 330 2.54 -21.48 -16.10
N ASP A 331 3.53 -22.05 -16.76
CA ASP A 331 3.33 -22.92 -17.93
C ASP A 331 2.95 -24.36 -17.49
N SER A 332 2.68 -25.23 -18.47
CA SER A 332 2.33 -26.64 -18.22
C SER A 332 3.42 -27.43 -17.49
N ASP A 333 4.67 -27.02 -17.61
CA ASP A 333 5.84 -27.66 -16.99
C ASP A 333 6.19 -26.98 -15.64
N GLY A 334 5.35 -26.04 -15.20
CA GLY A 334 5.53 -25.23 -13.99
C GLY A 334 6.61 -24.17 -14.09
N GLY A 335 7.16 -23.90 -15.28
CA GLY A 335 8.03 -22.76 -15.56
C GLY A 335 7.27 -21.44 -15.46
N LEU A 336 8.00 -20.33 -15.28
CA LEU A 336 7.42 -18.99 -15.15
C LEU A 336 7.57 -18.23 -16.46
N ILE A 337 6.46 -17.73 -16.99
CA ILE A 337 6.42 -16.93 -18.21
C ILE A 337 5.81 -15.57 -17.89
N GLY A 338 6.47 -14.52 -18.37
CA GLY A 338 6.03 -13.14 -18.27
C GLY A 338 5.73 -12.54 -19.64
N LYS A 339 4.72 -11.69 -19.71
CA LYS A 339 4.42 -10.86 -20.87
C LYS A 339 4.30 -9.40 -20.43
N ILE A 340 5.16 -8.55 -20.97
CA ILE A 340 5.09 -7.11 -20.73
C ILE A 340 3.82 -6.60 -21.43
N LEU A 341 2.86 -6.12 -20.63
CA LEU A 341 1.62 -5.53 -21.13
C LEU A 341 1.81 -4.05 -21.46
N ARG A 342 2.68 -3.38 -20.71
CA ARG A 342 2.88 -1.94 -20.75
C ARG A 342 4.26 -1.58 -20.22
N LEU A 343 4.83 -0.52 -20.78
CA LEU A 343 6.12 0.04 -20.40
C LEU A 343 6.07 1.55 -20.60
N ASP A 344 6.01 2.31 -19.50
CA ASP A 344 5.81 3.76 -19.54
C ASP A 344 6.74 4.51 -18.57
N VAL A 345 7.01 5.77 -18.88
CA VAL A 345 7.52 6.76 -17.93
C VAL A 345 6.34 7.27 -17.11
N ILE A 346 6.35 7.01 -15.80
CA ILE A 346 5.24 7.37 -14.90
C ILE A 346 5.51 8.65 -14.10
N LEU A 347 6.76 9.08 -14.01
CA LEU A 347 7.19 10.34 -13.40
C LEU A 347 8.55 10.78 -13.94
N VAL A 348 8.75 12.09 -14.08
CA VAL A 348 10.08 12.69 -14.27
C VAL A 348 10.50 13.35 -12.96
N ALA A 349 11.62 12.92 -12.39
CA ALA A 349 12.10 13.36 -11.08
C ALA A 349 13.48 14.05 -11.19
N PRO A 350 13.91 14.82 -10.18
CA PRO A 350 15.26 15.36 -10.13
C PRO A 350 16.33 14.26 -10.10
N GLN A 351 17.49 14.52 -10.69
CA GLN A 351 18.64 13.63 -10.61
C GLN A 351 19.03 13.33 -9.15
N GLY A 352 19.34 12.07 -8.86
CA GLY A 352 19.58 11.60 -7.48
C GLY A 352 18.32 11.15 -6.74
N ALA A 353 17.13 11.28 -7.36
CA ALA A 353 15.93 10.62 -6.87
C ALA A 353 16.10 9.09 -6.93
N SER A 354 15.65 8.40 -5.88
CA SER A 354 15.62 6.94 -5.81
C SER A 354 14.30 6.46 -5.23
N ILE A 355 13.80 5.34 -5.74
CA ILE A 355 12.58 4.71 -5.26
C ILE A 355 12.91 4.00 -3.96
N ALA A 356 12.23 4.37 -2.87
CA ALA A 356 12.38 3.75 -1.56
C ALA A 356 11.37 2.62 -1.37
N HIS A 357 10.10 2.89 -1.66
CA HIS A 357 9.01 1.93 -1.54
C HIS A 357 8.01 2.07 -2.69
N CYS A 358 7.37 0.96 -3.01
CA CYS A 358 6.26 0.88 -3.93
C CYS A 358 5.18 0.00 -3.33
N LEU A 359 3.94 0.47 -3.36
CA LEU A 359 2.78 -0.12 -2.72
C LEU A 359 1.61 -0.12 -3.71
N ALA A 360 0.74 -1.12 -3.61
CA ALA A 360 -0.52 -1.18 -4.32
C ALA A 360 -1.64 -1.07 -3.29
N VAL A 361 -2.59 -0.17 -3.54
CA VAL A 361 -3.74 0.06 -2.65
C VAL A 361 -5.02 -0.17 -3.44
N GLU A 362 -5.89 -1.02 -2.92
CA GLU A 362 -7.21 -1.29 -3.49
C GLU A 362 -8.24 -0.26 -2.98
N LEU A 363 -8.98 0.36 -3.90
CA LEU A 363 -9.82 1.55 -3.63
C LEU A 363 -11.22 1.55 -4.25
#